data_AF-A0A8S9KQL7-F1
#
_entry.id   AF-A0A8S9KQL7-F1
#
_cell.length_a   1.000
_cell.length_b   1.000
_cell.length_c   1.000
_cell.angle_alpha   90.00
_cell.angle_beta   90.00
_cell.angle_gamma   90.00
#
_symmetry.space_group_name_H-M   'P 1'
#
loop_
_entity.id
_entity.type
_entity.pdbx_description
1 polymer ?
#
loop_
_entity_poly.entity_id
_entity_poly.type
_entity_poly.pdbx_seq_one_letter_code
_entity_poly.pdbx_strand_id
1 'polypeptide(L)'
;MEPSPLSTEIREEDIVSLHESLGKKSERSTPSPQLALKLELLQHQSWNLWISINQLIFQKRAFTPEETLLKAISEAREWMLAQLPQKAPLSKPVIGLEPNPRGPGVTSIYTDAAWNSYTGSAGFGWIIDDLVSSSQHPATSQHV
;
A
#
# COMPACT_ATOMS: atom_id res chain seq x y z
N MET A 1 38.51 -20.35 18.41
CA MET A 1 37.55 -20.80 17.38
C MET A 1 36.18 -20.42 17.94
N GLU A 2 35.76 -19.19 17.62
CA GLU A 2 34.51 -18.59 18.11
C GLU A 2 33.35 -19.14 17.27
N PRO A 3 32.23 -19.58 17.86
CA PRO A 3 31.07 -20.02 17.10
C PRO A 3 30.31 -18.83 16.51
N SER A 4 30.04 -18.89 15.20
CA SER A 4 29.28 -17.89 14.44
C SER A 4 27.90 -17.60 15.05
N PRO A 5 27.50 -16.32 15.22
CA PRO A 5 26.27 -15.94 15.95
C PRO A 5 24.97 -16.04 15.13
N LEU A 6 24.96 -16.75 14.01
CA LEU A 6 23.85 -16.71 13.06
C LEU A 6 23.31 -18.12 12.73
N SER A 7 22.68 -18.74 13.72
CA SER A 7 21.73 -19.82 13.47
C SER A 7 20.63 -19.74 14.54
N THR A 8 19.62 -18.93 14.27
CA THR A 8 18.36 -18.98 15.02
C THR A 8 17.28 -19.31 14.02
N GLU A 9 17.03 -20.60 13.89
CA GLU A 9 15.89 -21.17 13.18
C GLU A 9 14.61 -20.59 13.80
N ILE A 10 13.81 -19.91 12.99
CA ILE A 10 12.58 -19.26 13.44
C ILE A 10 11.54 -20.36 13.63
N ARG A 11 11.20 -20.66 14.89
CA ARG A 11 10.24 -21.72 15.26
C ARG A 11 8.81 -21.14 15.33
N GLU A 12 7.79 -21.95 15.04
CA GLU A 12 6.39 -21.51 14.94
C GLU A 12 5.86 -20.86 16.24
N GLU A 13 6.37 -21.24 17.40
CA GLU A 13 6.01 -20.63 18.68
C GLU A 13 6.45 -19.16 18.82
N ASP A 14 7.47 -18.72 18.09
CA ASP A 14 7.88 -17.32 18.06
C ASP A 14 6.78 -16.46 17.41
N ILE A 15 6.03 -17.02 16.47
CA ILE A 15 4.94 -16.34 15.75
C ILE A 15 3.75 -16.11 16.70
N VAL A 16 3.41 -17.10 17.52
CA VAL A 16 2.31 -17.03 18.48
C VAL A 16 2.60 -16.02 19.59
N SER A 17 3.84 -16.00 20.09
CA SER A 17 4.31 -15.05 21.11
C SER A 17 4.25 -13.58 20.65
N LEU A 18 4.53 -13.32 19.37
CA LEU A 18 4.47 -11.98 18.79
C LEU A 18 3.04 -11.42 18.72
N HIS A 19 2.05 -12.26 18.37
CA HIS A 19 0.65 -11.84 18.33
C HIS A 19 0.14 -11.45 19.73
N GLU A 20 0.53 -12.21 20.77
CA GLU A 20 0.16 -11.89 22.15
C GLU A 20 0.86 -10.60 22.65
N SER A 21 2.11 -10.38 22.21
CA SER A 21 2.90 -9.19 22.55
C SER A 21 2.34 -7.92 21.90
N LEU A 22 1.80 -8.01 20.68
CA LEU A 22 1.13 -6.92 19.96
C LEU A 22 -0.16 -6.45 20.65
N GLY A 23 -0.85 -7.33 21.37
CA GLY A 23 -2.06 -6.99 22.12
C GLY A 23 -1.81 -6.20 23.43
N LYS A 24 -0.57 -6.18 23.95
CA LYS A 24 -0.29 -5.73 25.34
C LYS A 24 0.54 -4.45 25.49
N LYS A 25 0.95 -3.75 24.42
CA LYS A 25 1.73 -2.50 24.58
C LYS A 25 1.24 -1.35 23.69
N SER A 26 0.28 -0.60 24.22
CA SER A 26 0.04 0.79 23.85
C SER A 26 0.83 1.71 24.78
N GLU A 27 2.12 1.84 24.56
CA GLU A 27 2.93 2.95 25.09
C GLU A 27 4.06 3.20 24.10
N ARG A 28 4.30 4.47 23.75
CA ARG A 28 5.19 4.96 22.68
C ARG A 28 6.67 4.66 22.93
N SER A 29 7.03 3.39 23.01
CA SER A 29 8.40 2.92 23.00
C SER A 29 8.73 2.51 21.57
N THR A 30 9.75 3.13 20.98
CA THR A 30 10.33 2.64 19.72
C THR A 30 10.66 1.15 19.88
N PRO A 31 10.17 0.28 18.99
CA PRO A 31 10.40 -1.15 19.12
C PRO A 31 11.91 -1.43 19.11
N SER A 32 12.35 -2.40 19.91
CA SER A 32 13.72 -2.90 19.86
C SER A 32 14.11 -3.22 18.41
N PRO A 33 15.36 -2.98 17.97
CA PRO A 33 15.78 -3.23 16.59
C PRO A 33 15.40 -4.62 16.07
N GLN A 34 15.47 -5.64 16.93
CA GLN A 34 15.06 -7.01 16.56
C GLN A 34 13.54 -7.15 16.33
N LEU A 35 12.73 -6.42 17.09
CA LEU A 35 11.28 -6.42 16.93
C LEU A 35 10.86 -5.67 15.67
N ALA A 36 11.53 -4.55 15.35
CA ALA A 36 11.29 -3.81 14.12
C ALA A 36 11.54 -4.68 12.87
N LEU A 37 12.65 -5.43 12.85
CA LEU A 37 12.95 -6.37 11.77
C LEU A 37 11.90 -7.46 11.62
N LYS A 38 11.42 -8.02 12.73
CA LYS A 38 10.37 -9.05 12.70
C LYS A 38 9.04 -8.49 12.16
N LEU A 39 8.67 -7.27 12.53
CA LEU A 39 7.44 -6.63 12.04
C LEU A 39 7.50 -6.34 10.53
N GLU A 40 8.63 -5.82 10.03
CA GLU A 40 8.83 -5.56 8.59
C GLU A 40 8.70 -6.84 7.75
N LEU A 41 9.26 -7.95 8.22
CA LEU A 41 9.11 -9.24 7.57
C LEU A 41 7.64 -9.70 7.56
N LEU A 42 6.95 -9.66 8.71
CA LEU A 42 5.54 -10.06 8.79
C LEU A 42 4.64 -9.23 7.86
N GLN A 43 4.93 -7.94 7.73
CA GLN A 43 4.22 -7.05 6.81
C GLN A 43 4.40 -7.50 5.35
N HIS A 44 5.64 -7.71 4.91
CA HIS A 44 5.92 -8.13 3.54
C HIS A 44 5.41 -9.54 3.23
N GLN A 45 5.44 -10.46 4.20
CA GLN A 45 4.85 -11.79 4.07
C GLN A 45 3.32 -11.73 3.86
N SER A 46 2.62 -10.96 4.70
CA SER A 46 1.17 -10.80 4.61
C SER A 46 0.75 -10.17 3.28
N TRP A 47 1.51 -9.16 2.84
CA TRP A 47 1.28 -8.49 1.56
C TRP A 47 1.50 -9.42 0.36
N ASN A 48 2.60 -10.16 0.33
CA ASN A 48 2.87 -11.11 -0.76
C ASN A 48 1.88 -12.26 -0.79
N LEU A 49 1.45 -12.76 0.37
CA LEU A 49 0.39 -13.77 0.44
C LEU A 49 -0.92 -13.24 -0.16
N TRP A 50 -1.31 -12.01 0.19
CA TRP A 50 -2.49 -11.37 -0.38
C TRP A 50 -2.38 -11.21 -1.91
N ILE A 51 -1.21 -10.78 -2.42
CA ILE A 51 -0.96 -10.70 -3.87
C ILE A 51 -1.08 -12.08 -4.53
N SER A 52 -0.44 -13.11 -3.97
CA SER A 52 -0.47 -14.47 -4.52
C SER A 52 -1.90 -15.02 -4.60
N ILE A 53 -2.71 -14.78 -3.56
CA ILE A 53 -4.13 -15.15 -3.54
C ILE A 53 -4.91 -14.40 -4.63
N ASN A 54 -4.68 -13.09 -4.79
CA ASN A 54 -5.34 -12.31 -5.83
C ASN A 54 -4.94 -12.76 -7.24
N GLN A 55 -3.67 -13.05 -7.47
CA GLN A 55 -3.19 -13.53 -8.76
C GLN A 55 -3.77 -14.91 -9.09
N LEU A 56 -3.98 -15.76 -8.10
CA LEU A 56 -4.67 -17.03 -8.28
C LEU A 56 -6.14 -16.84 -8.68
N ILE A 57 -6.86 -15.94 -7.99
CA ILE A 57 -8.30 -15.69 -8.22
C ILE A 57 -8.53 -15.02 -9.59
N PHE A 58 -7.81 -13.94 -9.89
CA PHE A 58 -8.09 -13.09 -11.05
C PHE A 58 -7.32 -13.48 -12.30
N GLN A 59 -6.14 -14.09 -12.15
CA GLN A 59 -5.24 -14.40 -13.28
C GLN A 59 -4.99 -15.89 -13.46
N LYS A 60 -5.58 -16.76 -12.62
CA LYS A 60 -5.34 -18.22 -12.61
C LYS A 60 -3.86 -18.58 -12.48
N ARG A 61 -3.05 -17.68 -11.92
CA ARG A 61 -1.61 -17.88 -11.74
C ARG A 61 -1.34 -18.30 -10.31
N ALA A 62 -0.88 -19.52 -10.13
CA ALA A 62 -0.43 -20.04 -8.84
C ALA A 62 1.06 -19.75 -8.64
N PHE A 63 1.42 -19.48 -7.39
CA PHE A 63 2.81 -19.41 -6.93
C PHE A 63 2.96 -20.41 -5.81
N THR A 64 4.13 -21.03 -5.72
CA THR A 64 4.37 -21.93 -4.60
C THR A 64 4.56 -21.13 -3.30
N PRO A 65 4.31 -21.75 -2.13
CA PRO A 65 4.61 -21.12 -0.85
C PRO A 65 6.07 -20.66 -0.75
N GLU A 66 7.01 -21.45 -1.29
CA GLU A 66 8.43 -21.14 -1.30
C GLU A 66 8.73 -19.89 -2.15
N GLU A 67 8.13 -19.78 -3.33
CA GLU A 67 8.28 -18.60 -4.20
C GLU A 67 7.72 -17.34 -3.53
N THR A 68 6.55 -17.45 -2.89
CA THR A 68 5.91 -16.34 -2.18
C THR A 68 6.75 -15.89 -0.98
N LEU A 69 7.25 -16.85 -0.19
CA LEU A 69 8.10 -16.60 0.98
C LEU A 69 9.43 -15.96 0.56
N LEU A 70 10.08 -16.48 -0.48
CA LEU A 70 11.35 -15.97 -0.98
C LEU A 70 11.21 -14.55 -1.53
N LYS A 71 10.10 -14.26 -2.24
CA LYS A 71 9.79 -12.92 -2.74
C LYS A 71 9.61 -11.93 -1.59
N ALA A 72 8.82 -12.30 -0.57
CA ALA A 72 8.61 -11.46 0.60
C ALA A 72 9.89 -11.17 1.40
N ILE A 73 10.77 -12.17 1.58
CA ILE A 73 12.07 -11.97 2.24
C ILE A 73 12.97 -11.04 1.42
N SER A 74 13.01 -11.23 0.10
CA SER A 74 13.81 -10.40 -0.82
C SER A 74 13.33 -8.94 -0.79
N GLU A 75 12.04 -8.71 -0.91
CA GLU A 75 11.44 -7.36 -0.87
C GLU A 75 11.67 -6.67 0.48
N ALA A 76 11.47 -7.38 1.60
CA ALA A 76 11.73 -6.83 2.92
C ALA A 76 13.20 -6.42 3.08
N ARG A 77 14.13 -7.23 2.57
CA ARG A 77 15.56 -6.93 2.60
C ARG A 77 15.92 -5.73 1.73
N GLU A 78 15.38 -5.66 0.51
CA GLU A 78 15.58 -4.53 -0.40
C GLU A 78 15.03 -3.24 0.21
N TRP A 79 13.84 -3.29 0.80
CA TRP A 79 13.25 -2.17 1.52
C TRP A 79 14.15 -1.68 2.65
N MET A 80 14.63 -2.59 3.51
CA MET A 80 15.55 -2.23 4.59
C MET A 80 16.85 -1.58 4.08
N LEU A 81 17.42 -2.09 2.98
CA LEU A 81 18.62 -1.52 2.38
C LEU A 81 18.36 -0.13 1.78
N ALA A 82 17.18 0.11 1.21
CA ALA A 82 16.79 1.40 0.67
C ALA A 82 16.57 2.46 1.77
N GLN A 83 16.30 2.05 3.01
CA GLN A 83 16.20 2.95 4.16
C GLN A 83 17.55 3.41 4.71
N LEU A 84 18.67 2.80 4.29
CA LEU A 84 19.98 3.32 4.68
C LEU A 84 20.17 4.71 4.05
N PRO A 85 20.76 5.67 4.81
CA PRO A 85 21.02 7.00 4.29
C PRO A 85 21.87 6.92 3.02
N GLN A 86 21.24 7.18 1.88
CA GLN A 86 21.95 7.24 0.61
C GLN A 86 22.92 8.44 0.65
N LYS A 87 24.13 8.26 0.10
CA LYS A 87 25.17 9.30 0.00
C LYS A 87 24.56 10.60 -0.54
N ALA A 88 25.00 11.73 0.01
CA ALA A 88 24.44 13.09 -0.15
C ALA A 88 23.69 13.33 -1.48
N PRO A 89 22.48 13.91 -1.43
CA PRO A 89 21.63 14.01 -2.61
C PRO A 89 22.34 14.78 -3.71
N LEU A 90 22.53 14.13 -4.87
CA LEU A 90 22.69 14.84 -6.13
C LEU A 90 21.55 15.84 -6.24
N SER A 91 21.87 17.09 -6.57
CA SER A 91 20.89 18.18 -6.68
C SER A 91 19.66 17.67 -7.41
N LYS A 92 18.53 17.56 -6.69
CA LYS A 92 17.29 17.11 -7.29
C LYS A 92 17.01 18.04 -8.47
N PRO A 93 16.75 17.54 -9.69
CA PRO A 93 16.32 18.42 -10.76
C PRO A 93 15.08 19.14 -10.24
N VAL A 94 15.09 20.47 -10.34
CA VAL A 94 13.93 21.28 -10.01
C VAL A 94 12.85 20.84 -10.99
N ILE A 95 11.90 20.04 -10.50
CA ILE A 95 10.66 19.78 -11.21
C ILE A 95 10.03 21.16 -11.32
N GLY A 96 9.99 21.71 -12.53
CA GLY A 96 9.29 22.96 -12.77
C GLY A 96 7.89 22.79 -12.22
N LEU A 97 7.47 23.71 -11.33
CA LEU A 97 6.10 23.71 -10.85
C LEU A 97 5.18 23.67 -12.07
N GLU A 98 4.39 22.61 -12.16
CA GLU A 98 3.33 22.56 -13.17
C GLU A 98 2.48 23.83 -12.96
N PRO A 99 2.20 24.61 -14.02
CA PRO A 99 1.34 25.76 -13.90
C PRO A 99 0.06 25.34 -13.20
N ASN A 100 -0.37 26.10 -12.18
CA ASN A 100 -1.63 25.83 -11.51
C ASN A 100 -2.72 25.69 -12.59
N PRO A 101 -3.36 24.51 -12.75
CA PRO A 101 -4.36 24.30 -13.79
C PRO A 101 -5.58 25.22 -13.61
N ARG A 102 -5.74 25.82 -12.43
CA ARG A 102 -6.75 26.84 -12.12
C ARG A 102 -6.28 28.22 -12.55
N GLY A 103 -6.33 28.49 -13.86
CA GLY A 103 -6.10 29.80 -14.46
C GLY A 103 -7.42 30.54 -14.74
N PRO A 104 -7.40 31.90 -14.87
CA PRO A 104 -8.55 32.65 -15.35
C PRO A 104 -8.99 32.13 -16.73
N GLY A 105 -10.28 31.78 -16.88
CA GLY A 105 -10.83 31.23 -18.12
C GLY A 105 -10.68 29.71 -18.29
N VAL A 106 -10.19 28.99 -17.26
CA VAL A 106 -10.16 27.52 -17.24
C VAL A 106 -11.28 26.99 -16.35
N THR A 107 -12.21 26.23 -16.94
CA THR A 107 -13.28 25.54 -16.20
C THR A 107 -12.89 24.07 -15.98
N SER A 108 -12.83 23.65 -14.72
CA SER A 108 -12.59 22.24 -14.38
C SER A 108 -13.92 21.50 -14.27
N ILE A 109 -14.02 20.33 -14.91
CA ILE A 109 -15.21 19.47 -14.84
C ILE A 109 -14.78 18.15 -14.21
N TYR A 110 -15.37 17.82 -13.07
CA TYR A 110 -15.20 16.56 -12.38
C TYR A 110 -16.42 15.70 -12.63
N THR A 111 -16.25 14.50 -13.16
CA THR A 111 -17.34 13.58 -13.46
C THR A 111 -17.15 12.28 -12.67
N ASP A 112 -18.21 11.76 -12.08
CA ASP A 112 -18.18 10.47 -11.38
C ASP A 112 -19.45 9.65 -11.69
N ALA A 113 -19.31 8.33 -11.70
CA ALA A 113 -20.41 7.40 -11.98
C ALA A 113 -20.50 6.34 -10.89
N ALA A 114 -21.70 6.09 -10.40
CA ALA A 114 -22.00 5.05 -9.43
C ALA A 114 -22.94 4.01 -10.06
N TRP A 115 -22.62 2.73 -9.91
CA TRP A 115 -23.47 1.63 -10.35
C TRP A 115 -23.92 0.78 -9.17
N ASN A 116 -25.20 0.45 -9.11
CA ASN A 116 -25.77 -0.47 -8.14
C ASN A 116 -26.23 -1.75 -8.85
N SER A 117 -25.48 -2.85 -8.63
CA SER A 117 -25.78 -4.15 -9.21
C SER A 117 -27.03 -4.83 -8.65
N TYR A 118 -27.44 -4.50 -7.42
CA TYR A 118 -28.63 -5.08 -6.80
C TYR A 118 -29.92 -4.47 -7.35
N THR A 119 -29.91 -3.17 -7.67
CA THR A 119 -31.09 -2.45 -8.17
C THR A 119 -31.05 -2.20 -9.68
N GLY A 120 -29.97 -2.59 -10.36
CA GLY A 120 -29.78 -2.33 -11.80
C GLY A 120 -29.75 -0.83 -12.13
N SER A 121 -29.35 0.02 -11.18
CA SER A 121 -29.42 1.48 -11.30
C SER A 121 -28.05 2.11 -11.46
N ALA A 122 -27.94 3.08 -12.37
CA ALA A 122 -26.76 3.89 -12.58
C ALA A 122 -27.02 5.35 -12.17
N GLY A 123 -26.14 5.91 -11.36
CA GLY A 123 -26.03 7.34 -11.12
C GLY A 123 -24.81 7.90 -11.85
N PHE A 124 -24.93 9.11 -12.37
CA PHE A 124 -23.82 9.86 -12.94
C PHE A 124 -23.91 11.30 -12.44
N GLY A 125 -22.81 11.84 -11.94
CA GLY A 125 -22.77 13.19 -11.40
C GLY A 125 -21.58 13.95 -11.96
N TRP A 126 -21.73 15.26 -12.08
CA TRP A 126 -20.60 16.12 -12.37
C TRP A 126 -20.61 17.42 -11.57
N ILE A 127 -19.42 17.94 -11.32
CA ILE A 127 -19.16 19.21 -10.66
C ILE A 127 -18.40 20.08 -11.65
N ILE A 128 -18.94 21.28 -11.89
CA ILE A 128 -18.27 22.32 -12.66
C ILE A 128 -17.67 23.28 -11.64
N ASP A 129 -16.35 23.37 -11.61
CA ASP A 129 -15.60 24.30 -10.77
C ASP A 129 -15.02 25.39 -11.68
N ASP A 130 -15.73 26.51 -11.73
CA ASP A 130 -15.22 27.77 -12.26
C ASP A 130 -14.75 28.63 -11.08
N LEU A 131 -13.68 29.41 -11.25
CA LEU A 131 -13.12 30.29 -10.21
C LEU A 131 -14.15 31.29 -9.64
N VAL A 132 -15.27 31.47 -10.35
CA VAL A 132 -16.38 32.35 -9.98
C VAL A 132 -17.50 31.62 -9.23
N SER A 133 -17.76 30.34 -9.54
CA SER A 133 -18.87 29.57 -8.96
C SER A 133 -18.69 28.07 -9.17
N SER A 134 -19.02 27.28 -8.15
CA SER A 134 -19.13 25.82 -8.28
C SER A 134 -20.60 25.39 -8.41
N SER A 135 -20.91 24.58 -9.42
CA SER A 135 -22.23 23.99 -9.61
C SER A 135 -22.17 22.46 -9.66
N GLN A 136 -23.21 21.80 -9.14
CA GLN A 136 -23.30 20.34 -9.08
C GLN A 136 -24.55 19.86 -9.81
N HIS A 137 -24.41 18.81 -10.60
CA HIS A 137 -25.48 18.25 -11.40
C HIS A 137 -25.49 16.72 -11.30
N PRO A 138 -26.54 16.12 -10.72
CA PRO A 138 -26.75 14.67 -10.73
C PRO A 138 -27.71 14.23 -11.84
N ALA A 139 -27.48 13.05 -12.39
CA ALA A 139 -28.37 12.33 -13.28
C ALA A 139 -28.49 10.86 -12.82
N THR A 140 -29.66 10.25 -13.00
CA THR A 140 -29.90 8.85 -12.63
C THR A 140 -30.66 8.16 -13.73
N SER A 141 -30.26 6.93 -14.05
CA SER A 141 -30.91 6.06 -15.02
C SER A 141 -31.17 4.70 -14.39
N GLN A 142 -32.33 4.13 -14.69
CA GLN A 142 -32.71 2.77 -14.29
C GLN A 142 -32.74 1.91 -15.54
N HIS A 143 -32.07 0.76 -15.49
CA HIS A 143 -32.18 -0.23 -16.53
C HIS A 143 -33.48 -1.02 -16.31
N VAL A 144 -34.46 -0.84 -17.21
CA VAL A 144 -35.72 -1.63 -17.26
C VAL A 144 -35.48 -2.94 -17.99
#